data_AF-A0A355RLE2-F1
#
_entry.id   AF-A0A355RLE2-F1
#
_cell.length_a   1.000
_cell.length_b   1.000
_cell.length_c   1.000
_cell.angle_alpha   90.00
_cell.angle_beta   90.00
_cell.angle_gamma   90.00
#
_symmetry.space_group_name_H-M   'P 1'
#
loop_
_entity.id
_entity.type
_entity.pdbx_description
1 polymer ?
#
loop_
_entity_poly.entity_id
_entity_poly.type
_entity_poly.pdbx_seq_one_letter_code
_entity_poly.pdbx_strand_id
1 'polypeptide(L)'
;MTKFTEMAKKETSVSRILENREKASVEDIMHDYPNGVTIIDFDLVSLEDTTFPVFAIAENPKVAFFGGTILNKIVAKWLSAYDGDLEQCATDLRISGGVKIRLSKGKTKAGQRVTLVDIIDE
;
A
#
# COMPACT_ATOMS: atom_id res chain seq x y z
N MET A 1 -10.45 -24.34 -9.67
CA MET A 1 -9.09 -23.92 -10.04
C MET A 1 -8.17 -25.11 -9.81
N THR A 2 -7.15 -25.38 -10.63
CA THR A 2 -6.28 -26.56 -10.42
C THR A 2 -5.18 -26.21 -9.41
N LYS A 3 -4.69 -27.21 -8.67
CA LYS A 3 -3.58 -27.07 -7.71
C LYS A 3 -2.33 -26.41 -8.33
N PHE A 4 -2.05 -26.72 -9.60
CA PHE A 4 -0.95 -26.12 -10.35
C PHE A 4 -1.15 -24.63 -10.64
N THR A 5 -2.38 -24.19 -10.92
CA THR A 5 -2.69 -22.76 -11.11
C THR A 5 -2.51 -21.97 -9.81
N GLU A 6 -2.87 -22.53 -8.66
CA GLU A 6 -2.68 -21.88 -7.35
C GLU A 6 -1.20 -21.77 -6.98
N MET A 7 -0.42 -22.83 -7.20
CA MET A 7 1.03 -22.81 -6.97
C MET A 7 1.73 -21.81 -7.88
N ALA A 8 1.40 -21.78 -9.17
CA ALA A 8 1.96 -20.79 -10.10
C ALA A 8 1.57 -19.35 -9.72
N LYS A 9 0.32 -19.11 -9.30
CA LYS A 9 -0.12 -17.79 -8.83
C LYS A 9 0.68 -17.31 -7.62
N LYS A 10 0.94 -18.22 -6.68
CA LYS A 10 1.71 -17.92 -5.48
C LYS A 10 3.15 -17.51 -5.82
N GLU A 11 3.82 -18.25 -6.71
CA GLU A 11 5.18 -17.91 -7.17
C GLU A 11 5.23 -16.61 -7.99
N THR A 12 4.16 -16.24 -8.69
CA THR A 12 4.08 -14.94 -9.38
C THR A 12 3.69 -13.78 -8.46
N SER A 13 3.21 -14.07 -7.24
CA SER A 13 2.78 -13.04 -6.31
C SER A 13 3.98 -12.54 -5.52
N VAL A 14 4.46 -11.36 -5.88
CA VAL A 14 5.60 -10.72 -5.23
C VAL A 14 5.29 -10.19 -3.81
N SER A 15 4.05 -10.34 -3.34
CA SER A 15 3.61 -9.93 -2.00
C SER A 15 2.39 -10.71 -1.53
N ARG A 16 2.28 -10.94 -0.21
CA ARG A 16 1.09 -11.51 0.45
C ARG A 16 -0.15 -10.63 0.25
N ILE A 17 0.04 -9.32 0.12
CA ILE A 17 -1.06 -8.38 -0.12
C ILE A 17 -1.61 -8.53 -1.54
N LEU A 18 -0.76 -8.87 -2.51
CA LEU A 18 -1.20 -9.08 -3.89
C LEU A 18 -1.85 -10.44 -4.10
N GLU A 19 -1.61 -11.41 -3.21
CA GLU A 19 -2.29 -12.71 -3.28
C GLU A 19 -3.81 -12.50 -3.17
N ASN A 20 -4.51 -12.73 -4.29
CA ASN A 20 -5.96 -12.59 -4.46
C ASN A 20 -6.50 -11.15 -4.47
N ARG A 21 -5.66 -10.14 -4.71
CA ARG A 21 -6.11 -8.76 -4.92
C ARG A 21 -5.78 -8.27 -6.32
N GLU A 22 -6.68 -7.48 -6.87
CA GLU A 22 -6.44 -6.74 -8.09
C GLU A 22 -5.59 -5.51 -7.78
N LYS A 23 -4.58 -5.30 -8.62
CA LYS A 23 -3.71 -4.12 -8.53
C LYS A 23 -4.43 -2.93 -9.13
N ALA A 24 -4.79 -1.96 -8.30
CA ALA A 24 -5.28 -0.66 -8.74
C ALA A 24 -4.13 0.33 -8.96
N SER A 25 -4.30 1.26 -9.88
CA SER A 25 -3.41 2.43 -9.97
C SER A 25 -3.73 3.44 -8.87
N VAL A 26 -2.77 4.30 -8.57
CA VAL A 26 -2.98 5.40 -7.61
C VAL A 26 -4.07 6.35 -8.12
N GLU A 27 -4.16 6.55 -9.42
CA GLU A 27 -5.21 7.33 -10.07
C GLU A 27 -6.60 6.73 -9.89
N ASP A 28 -6.73 5.40 -9.98
CA ASP A 28 -8.01 4.71 -9.73
C ASP A 28 -8.43 4.89 -8.27
N ILE A 29 -7.50 4.78 -7.32
CA ILE A 29 -7.77 5.03 -5.90
C ILE A 29 -8.25 6.47 -5.67
N MET A 30 -7.60 7.46 -6.30
CA MET A 30 -8.03 8.87 -6.21
C MET A 30 -9.41 9.10 -6.80
N HIS A 31 -9.75 8.40 -7.89
CA HIS A 31 -11.02 8.54 -8.59
C HIS A 31 -12.17 7.86 -7.84
N ASP A 32 -11.97 6.62 -7.42
CA ASP A 32 -13.01 5.78 -6.80
C ASP A 32 -13.23 6.14 -5.33
N TYR A 33 -12.21 6.65 -4.64
CA TYR A 33 -12.25 7.02 -3.23
C TYR A 33 -11.78 8.48 -3.02
N PRO A 34 -12.53 9.48 -3.53
CA PRO A 34 -12.12 10.89 -3.46
C PRO A 34 -12.03 11.43 -2.02
N ASN A 35 -12.74 10.80 -1.08
CA ASN A 35 -12.70 11.14 0.34
C ASN A 35 -11.60 10.41 1.11
N GLY A 36 -10.78 9.62 0.43
CA GLY A 36 -9.71 8.83 1.01
C GLY A 36 -10.05 7.35 1.23
N VAL A 37 -9.02 6.59 1.57
CA VAL A 37 -9.04 5.16 1.87
C VAL A 37 -8.33 4.88 3.19
N THR A 38 -8.67 3.77 3.82
CA THR A 38 -8.09 3.34 5.10
C THR A 38 -7.11 2.21 4.84
N ILE A 39 -5.81 2.49 4.98
CA ILE A 39 -4.77 1.48 4.86
C ILE A 39 -4.84 0.58 6.10
N ILE A 40 -5.13 -0.70 5.90
CA ILE A 40 -5.31 -1.68 6.99
C ILE A 40 -4.19 -2.71 7.05
N ASP A 41 -3.49 -2.93 5.95
CA ASP A 41 -2.39 -3.90 5.88
C ASP A 41 -1.41 -3.42 4.81
N PHE A 42 -0.15 -3.80 4.97
CA PHE A 42 0.88 -3.52 3.99
C PHE A 42 1.92 -4.62 3.96
N ASP A 43 2.70 -4.61 2.89
CA ASP A 43 3.83 -5.50 2.67
C ASP A 43 4.86 -4.78 1.79
N LEU A 44 6.09 -5.29 1.74
CA LEU A 44 7.16 -4.73 0.95
C LEU A 44 7.49 -5.65 -0.23
N VAL A 45 7.45 -5.08 -1.43
CA VAL A 45 7.87 -5.74 -2.66
C VAL A 45 9.20 -5.17 -3.10
N SER A 46 10.22 -6.01 -3.20
CA SER A 46 11.50 -5.64 -3.82
C SER A 46 11.50 -6.07 -5.29
N LEU A 47 11.67 -5.10 -6.18
CA LEU A 47 11.91 -5.33 -7.60
C LEU A 47 13.29 -4.77 -7.93
N GLU A 48 14.20 -5.65 -8.36
CA GLU A 48 15.60 -5.30 -8.60
C GLU A 48 16.21 -4.63 -7.35
N ASP A 49 16.63 -3.37 -7.47
CA ASP A 49 17.24 -2.59 -6.39
C ASP A 49 16.28 -1.63 -5.68
N THR A 50 14.97 -1.72 -5.96
CA THR A 50 13.98 -0.81 -5.37
C THR A 50 12.88 -1.55 -4.63
N THR A 51 12.69 -1.18 -3.37
CA THR A 51 11.61 -1.69 -2.52
C THR A 51 10.42 -0.72 -2.51
N PHE A 52 9.23 -1.25 -2.73
CA PHE A 52 7.97 -0.51 -2.73
C PHE A 52 6.98 -1.15 -1.76
N PRO A 53 6.29 -0.36 -0.92
CA PRO A 53 5.18 -0.86 -0.15
C PRO A 53 3.96 -1.08 -1.05
N VAL A 54 3.23 -2.13 -0.74
CA VAL A 54 1.92 -2.43 -1.30
C VAL A 54 0.91 -2.43 -0.17
N PHE A 55 -0.23 -1.79 -0.40
CA PHE A 55 -1.25 -1.55 0.62
C PHE A 55 -2.55 -2.26 0.29
N ALA A 56 -3.21 -2.81 1.32
CA ALA A 56 -4.61 -3.18 1.27
C ALA A 56 -5.46 -2.09 1.94
N ILE A 57 -6.66 -1.88 1.41
CA ILE A 57 -7.60 -0.87 1.91
C ILE A 57 -8.85 -1.50 2.52
N ALA A 58 -9.42 -0.86 3.55
CA ALA A 58 -10.65 -1.32 4.20
C ALA A 58 -11.86 -1.25 3.27
N GLU A 59 -11.91 -0.23 2.42
CA GLU A 59 -13.04 0.10 1.55
C GLU A 59 -13.27 -0.97 0.49
N ASN A 60 -12.21 -1.66 0.07
CA ASN A 60 -12.31 -2.77 -0.85
C ASN A 60 -11.22 -3.82 -0.58
N PRO A 61 -11.57 -4.96 0.06
CA PRO A 61 -10.60 -5.99 0.43
C PRO A 61 -10.00 -6.72 -0.77
N LYS A 62 -10.58 -6.55 -1.97
CA LYS A 62 -10.09 -7.14 -3.23
C LYS A 62 -9.10 -6.25 -3.97
N VAL A 63 -8.84 -5.03 -3.47
CA VAL A 63 -7.96 -4.07 -4.11
C VAL A 63 -6.69 -3.89 -3.30
N ALA A 64 -5.57 -3.83 -4.02
CA ALA A 64 -4.30 -3.39 -3.48
C ALA A 64 -3.66 -2.36 -4.41
N PHE A 65 -2.86 -1.45 -3.87
CA PHE A 65 -2.15 -0.46 -4.67
C PHE A 65 -0.72 -0.24 -4.16
N PHE A 66 0.15 0.23 -5.04
CA PHE A 66 1.55 0.50 -4.72
C PHE A 66 1.71 1.91 -4.16
N GLY A 67 2.55 2.04 -3.13
CA GLY A 67 2.93 3.33 -2.58
C GLY A 67 3.84 4.13 -3.52
N GLY A 68 3.53 5.42 -3.64
CA GLY A 68 4.48 6.39 -4.16
C GLY A 68 5.48 6.85 -3.10
N THR A 69 6.37 7.77 -3.48
CA THR A 69 7.49 8.26 -2.65
C THR A 69 7.09 8.67 -1.22
N ILE A 70 5.95 9.33 -1.02
CA ILE A 70 5.51 9.78 0.31
C ILE A 70 5.11 8.58 1.17
N LEU A 71 4.35 7.63 0.62
CA LEU A 71 3.95 6.42 1.33
C LEU A 71 5.16 5.54 1.67
N ASN A 72 6.19 5.49 0.82
CA ASN A 72 7.45 4.80 1.14
C ASN A 72 8.12 5.41 2.38
N LYS A 73 8.14 6.74 2.49
CA LYS A 73 8.70 7.42 3.67
C LYS A 73 7.91 7.13 4.93
N ILE A 74 6.57 7.07 4.83
CA ILE A 74 5.69 6.72 5.95
C ILE A 74 6.00 5.30 6.43
N VAL A 75 6.02 4.32 5.53
CA VAL A 75 6.33 2.93 5.86
C VAL A 75 7.74 2.77 6.41
N ALA A 76 8.74 3.43 5.84
CA ALA A 76 10.10 3.41 6.39
C ALA A 76 10.16 3.94 7.83
N LYS A 77 9.38 4.98 8.14
CA LYS A 77 9.28 5.52 9.48
C LYS A 77 8.56 4.58 10.44
N TRP A 78 7.48 3.93 9.99
CA TRP A 78 6.81 2.89 10.76
C TRP A 78 7.76 1.75 11.07
N LEU A 79 8.39 1.14 10.06
CA LEU A 79 9.32 0.04 10.27
C LEU A 79 10.49 0.39 11.19
N SER A 80 11.03 1.62 11.09
CA SER A 80 12.07 2.07 12.02
C SER A 80 11.61 2.13 13.48
N ALA A 81 10.32 2.31 13.75
CA ALA A 81 9.78 2.27 15.12
C ALA A 81 9.56 0.83 15.63
N TYR A 82 9.62 -0.15 14.73
CA TYR A 82 9.48 -1.58 14.99
C TYR A 82 10.80 -2.34 14.76
N ASP A 83 11.95 -1.65 14.78
CA ASP A 83 13.28 -2.24 14.52
C ASP A 83 13.37 -3.05 13.21
N GLY A 84 12.58 -2.68 12.21
CA GLY A 84 12.48 -3.37 10.92
C GLY A 84 11.53 -4.56 10.89
N ASP A 85 10.83 -4.87 11.98
CA ASP A 85 9.86 -5.96 12.04
C ASP A 85 8.58 -5.61 11.26
N LEU A 86 8.53 -6.10 10.02
CA LEU A 86 7.40 -5.91 9.12
C LEU A 86 6.14 -6.63 9.59
N GLU A 87 6.26 -7.85 10.11
CA GLU A 87 5.09 -8.65 10.50
C GLU A 87 4.40 -8.05 11.70
N GLN A 88 5.16 -7.64 12.72
CA GLN A 88 4.61 -6.99 13.90
C GLN A 88 4.02 -5.62 13.54
N CYS A 89 4.73 -4.80 12.77
CA CYS A 89 4.23 -3.49 12.34
C CYS A 89 2.92 -3.59 11.55
N ALA A 90 2.84 -4.49 10.58
CA ALA A 90 1.64 -4.70 9.79
C ALA A 90 0.48 -5.30 10.62
N THR A 91 0.80 -6.11 11.64
CA THR A 91 -0.21 -6.67 12.56
C THR A 91 -0.79 -5.59 13.47
N ASP A 92 0.04 -4.75 14.05
CA ASP A 92 -0.42 -3.63 14.89
C ASP A 92 -1.27 -2.64 14.08
N LEU A 93 -0.90 -2.38 12.82
CA LEU A 93 -1.72 -1.56 11.90
C LEU A 93 -3.11 -2.17 11.68
N ARG A 94 -3.21 -3.49 11.48
CA ARG A 94 -4.51 -4.17 11.35
C ARG A 94 -5.32 -4.03 12.63
N ILE A 95 -4.69 -4.22 13.79
CA ILE A 95 -5.34 -4.17 15.11
C ILE A 95 -5.82 -2.74 15.44
N SER A 96 -5.07 -1.71 15.03
CA SER A 96 -5.43 -0.31 15.28
C SER A 96 -6.62 0.18 14.47
N GLY A 97 -7.09 -0.59 13.47
CA GLY A 97 -8.11 -0.17 12.52
C GLY A 97 -7.54 0.57 11.30
N GLY A 98 -6.22 0.63 11.16
CA GLY A 98 -5.55 1.23 10.02
C GLY A 98 -5.32 2.75 10.12
N VAL A 99 -4.90 3.34 9.01
CA VAL A 99 -4.68 4.78 8.86
C VAL A 99 -5.44 5.29 7.63
N LYS A 100 -6.32 6.27 7.85
CA LYS A 100 -7.08 6.89 6.77
C LYS A 100 -6.25 7.96 6.07
N ILE A 101 -6.15 7.84 4.76
CA ILE A 101 -5.40 8.73 3.90
C ILE A 101 -6.24 9.23 2.74
N ARG A 102 -5.98 10.44 2.28
CA ARG A 102 -6.50 10.93 1.00
C ARG A 102 -5.35 11.22 0.05
N LEU A 103 -5.46 10.68 -1.16
CA LEU A 103 -4.49 10.87 -2.22
C LEU A 103 -4.94 12.02 -3.12
N SER A 104 -3.99 12.87 -3.52
CA SER A 104 -4.26 13.91 -4.51
C SER A 104 -3.05 14.19 -5.40
N LYS A 105 -3.29 14.85 -6.54
CA LYS A 105 -2.22 15.25 -7.46
C LYS A 105 -1.63 16.58 -7.02
N GLY A 106 -0.30 16.64 -6.93
CA GLY A 106 0.44 17.85 -6.63
C GLY A 106 1.61 18.07 -7.58
N LYS A 107 2.32 19.18 -7.36
CA LYS A 107 3.60 19.48 -8.02
C LYS A 107 4.62 19.93 -6.99
N THR A 108 5.87 19.48 -7.14
CA THR A 108 6.99 20.01 -6.36
C THR A 108 7.33 21.43 -6.80
N LYS A 109 8.13 22.16 -6.00
CA LYS A 109 8.64 23.49 -6.38
C LYS A 109 9.44 23.47 -7.70
N ALA A 110 10.01 22.32 -8.06
CA ALA A 110 10.72 22.10 -9.33
C ALA A 110 9.80 21.71 -10.51
N GLY A 111 8.47 21.70 -10.32
CA GLY A 111 7.49 21.44 -11.37
C GLY A 111 7.19 19.96 -11.63
N GLN A 112 7.83 19.03 -10.91
CA GLN A 112 7.60 17.60 -11.05
C GLN A 112 6.25 17.20 -10.44
N ARG A 113 5.52 16.30 -11.11
CA ARG A 113 4.27 15.75 -10.58
C ARG A 113 4.56 14.83 -9.40
N VAL A 114 3.75 14.93 -8.35
CA VAL A 114 3.87 14.11 -7.15
C VAL A 114 2.48 13.74 -6.65
N THR A 115 2.34 12.55 -6.08
CA THR A 115 1.16 12.16 -5.30
C THR A 115 1.31 12.71 -3.90
N LEU A 116 0.38 13.58 -3.50
CA LEU A 116 0.27 14.07 -2.13
C LEU A 116 -0.57 13.10 -1.31
N VAL A 117 -0.29 13.04 -0.01
CA VAL A 117 -0.97 12.18 0.96
C VAL A 117 -1.37 13.07 2.13
N ASP A 118 -2.68 13.22 2.32
CA ASP A 118 -3.23 13.84 3.53
C ASP A 118 -3.61 12.72 4.51
N ILE A 119 -3.21 12.85 5.77
CA ILE A 119 -3.72 11.99 6.85
C ILE A 119 -5.05 12.58 7.32
N ILE A 120 -6.09 11.75 7.40
CA ILE A 120 -7.40 12.16 7.88
C ILE A 120 -7.55 11.62 9.30
N ASP A 121 -7.41 12.49 10.29
CA ASP A 121 -7.79 12.21 11.67
C ASP A 121 -9.32 12.39 11.78
N GLU A 122 -10.02 11.37 12.28
CA GLU A 122 -11.45 11.46 12.61
C GLU A 122 -11.68 12.07 14.00
#